data_AF-A0A7H9B8Q3-F1
#
_entry.id   AF-A0A7H9B8Q3-F1
#
_cell.length_a   1.000
_cell.length_b   1.000
_cell.length_c   1.000
_cell.angle_alpha   90.00
_cell.angle_beta   90.00
_cell.angle_gamma   90.00
#
_symmetry.space_group_name_H-M   'P 1'
#
loop_
_entity.id
_entity.type
_entity.pdbx_description
1 polymer ?
#
loop_
_entity_poly.entity_id
_entity_poly.type
_entity_poly.pdbx_seq_one_letter_code
_entity_poly.pdbx_strand_id
1 'polypeptide(L)'
;MSKLSKNMSKGKDNLTQVDASLDQPLDVDAPPTIYGTKVKPELCSAAMNLAMDSVKQQQSLSNKFMIKHPFTGFILLIATVIYLAPRIILPRNIKSGSITGFLYQLVHFNVYNFGTALAIVSLTGMCLFTVYSRISEFFFKTKLSEITDNSGEKIFGVDLRKLATKDKKALSSKQNDNTYIIIYREAPIALISIKENDTLSSKEALVVSISTVGCRKVYIKSGIMEDLLDWAMLRTKTINKEGNYGQSMKLLISVYSFETDLKHILKRKGFTLVQSTKSVESRLLGGLFGARKELWGIQFHFEPAKQE
;
A
#
# COMPACT_ATOMS: atom_id res chain seq x y z
N MET A 1 9.23 9.14 15.27
CA MET A 1 10.40 8.24 15.44
C MET A 1 10.01 6.90 16.07
N SER A 2 10.20 5.80 15.35
CA SER A 2 10.05 4.43 15.87
C SER A 2 11.12 4.12 16.93
N LYS A 3 10.80 3.35 17.97
CA LYS A 3 11.77 2.86 18.99
C LYS A 3 12.96 2.12 18.36
N LEU A 4 12.83 1.60 17.14
CA LEU A 4 13.92 0.98 16.38
C LEU A 4 14.94 1.98 15.83
N SER A 5 14.51 3.17 15.37
CA SER A 5 15.43 4.22 14.91
C SER A 5 16.40 4.65 16.02
N LYS A 6 15.89 4.81 17.25
CA LYS A 6 16.73 5.07 18.44
C LYS A 6 17.67 3.91 18.79
N ASN A 7 17.28 2.67 18.49
CA ASN A 7 18.05 1.47 18.82
C ASN A 7 19.06 1.04 17.72
N MET A 8 19.02 1.68 16.54
CA MET A 8 20.02 1.50 15.49
C MET A 8 21.20 2.48 15.62
N SER A 9 21.03 3.58 16.37
CA SER A 9 22.06 4.60 16.64
C SER A 9 23.05 4.25 17.78
N LYS A 10 22.98 3.05 18.38
CA LYS A 10 23.80 2.66 19.55
C LYS A 10 24.87 1.59 19.24
N GLY A 11 25.31 1.46 17.98
CA GLY A 11 26.40 0.57 17.57
C GLY A 11 27.77 1.27 17.61
N LYS A 12 28.85 0.51 17.86
CA LYS A 12 30.19 1.06 18.17
C LYS A 12 30.93 1.69 16.96
N ASP A 13 30.38 1.59 15.75
CA ASP A 13 30.81 2.29 14.54
C ASP A 13 29.56 2.86 13.83
N ASN A 14 29.08 4.02 14.27
CA ASN A 14 27.82 4.58 13.79
C ASN A 14 27.99 5.22 12.40
N LEU A 15 27.59 4.50 11.35
CA LEU A 15 27.17 5.14 10.10
C LEU A 15 25.93 5.99 10.38
N THR A 16 25.95 7.25 9.92
CA THR A 16 24.75 8.09 9.92
C THR A 16 23.70 7.45 9.02
N GLN A 17 22.61 6.98 9.62
CA GLN A 17 21.48 6.44 8.88
C GLN A 17 20.76 7.59 8.18
N VAL A 18 20.52 7.45 6.88
CA VAL A 18 19.68 8.39 6.14
C VAL A 18 18.25 8.20 6.63
N ASP A 19 17.66 9.28 7.15
CA ASP A 19 16.27 9.26 7.56
C ASP A 19 15.38 9.50 6.33
N ALA A 20 14.36 8.65 6.17
CA ALA A 20 13.29 8.87 5.21
C ALA A 20 12.08 9.53 5.86
N SER A 21 12.26 10.25 6.98
CA SER A 21 11.17 10.98 7.63
C SER A 21 10.54 11.98 6.67
N LEU A 22 9.22 12.13 6.81
CA LEU A 22 8.39 13.12 6.12
C LEU A 22 8.24 14.40 6.95
N ASP A 23 8.83 14.44 8.15
CA ASP A 23 8.70 15.56 9.09
C ASP A 23 9.42 16.82 8.60
N GLN A 24 10.34 16.68 7.65
CA GLN A 24 11.10 17.77 7.05
C GLN A 24 10.84 17.86 5.54
N PRO A 25 10.75 19.09 4.97
CA PRO A 25 10.72 19.25 3.53
C PRO A 25 12.01 18.71 2.90
N LEU A 26 11.93 18.39 1.60
CA LEU A 26 13.13 18.03 0.86
C LEU A 26 14.13 19.18 0.90
N ASP A 27 15.40 18.83 0.95
CA ASP A 27 16.47 19.80 0.88
C ASP A 27 16.40 20.55 -0.47
N VAL A 28 16.23 21.87 -0.38
CA VAL A 28 16.10 22.75 -1.54
C VAL A 28 17.46 22.93 -2.20
N ASP A 29 18.53 22.88 -1.39
CA ASP A 29 19.93 23.10 -1.80
C ASP A 29 20.56 21.83 -2.38
N ALA A 30 20.01 20.65 -2.06
CA ALA A 30 20.42 19.41 -2.70
C ALA A 30 20.08 19.41 -4.21
N PRO A 31 20.98 18.87 -5.05
CA PRO A 31 20.76 18.85 -6.49
C PRO A 31 19.50 18.04 -6.85
N PRO A 32 18.72 18.47 -7.86
CA PRO A 32 17.49 17.79 -8.28
C PRO A 32 17.78 16.52 -9.09
N THR A 33 18.68 15.67 -8.60
CA THR A 33 19.05 14.39 -9.20
C THR A 33 18.10 13.30 -8.74
N ILE A 34 17.75 12.41 -9.67
CA ILE A 34 17.05 11.16 -9.38
C ILE A 34 17.96 10.00 -9.78
N TYR A 35 18.18 9.07 -8.86
CA TYR A 35 18.96 7.88 -9.13
C TYR A 35 18.46 6.71 -8.29
N GLY A 36 18.74 5.50 -8.74
CA GLY A 36 18.44 4.30 -7.98
C GLY A 36 19.69 3.64 -7.43
N THR A 37 19.55 3.02 -6.26
CA THR A 37 20.62 2.29 -5.59
C THR A 37 20.06 1.02 -4.95
N LYS A 38 20.93 0.03 -4.79
CA LYS A 38 20.67 -1.12 -3.93
C LYS A 38 20.61 -0.67 -2.46
N VAL A 39 20.05 -1.52 -1.59
CA VAL A 39 20.06 -1.23 -0.15
C VAL A 39 21.50 -1.21 0.37
N LYS A 40 21.93 -0.02 0.80
CA LYS A 40 23.22 0.20 1.46
C LYS A 40 23.03 0.22 2.97
N PRO A 41 24.07 -0.05 3.77
CA PRO A 41 24.01 0.05 5.23
C PRO A 41 23.43 1.37 5.74
N GLU A 42 23.71 2.49 5.05
CA GLU A 42 23.21 3.84 5.37
C GLU A 42 21.71 4.03 5.10
N LEU A 43 21.12 3.20 4.22
CA LEU A 43 19.73 3.31 3.77
C LEU A 43 18.80 2.32 4.47
N CYS A 44 19.29 1.50 5.39
CA CYS A 44 18.48 0.48 6.08
C CYS A 44 17.26 1.08 6.80
N SER A 45 17.46 2.18 7.53
CA SER A 45 16.37 2.88 8.23
C SER A 45 15.35 3.45 7.25
N ALA A 46 15.82 4.07 6.18
CA ALA A 46 14.98 4.61 5.12
C ALA A 46 14.15 3.52 4.42
N ALA A 47 14.78 2.40 4.06
CA ALA A 47 14.10 1.26 3.42
C ALA A 47 12.99 0.71 4.32
N MET A 48 13.26 0.55 5.62
CA MET A 48 12.27 0.11 6.58
C MET A 48 11.09 1.09 6.68
N ASN A 49 11.38 2.38 6.79
CA ASN A 49 10.36 3.42 6.88
C ASN A 49 9.50 3.48 5.61
N LEU A 50 10.10 3.40 4.42
CA LEU A 50 9.36 3.38 3.15
C LEU A 50 8.45 2.14 3.03
N ALA A 51 8.89 0.98 3.51
CA ALA A 51 8.05 -0.22 3.56
C ALA A 51 6.90 -0.08 4.55
N MET A 52 7.12 0.53 5.72
CA MET A 52 6.03 0.83 6.66
C MET A 52 5.05 1.87 6.09
N ASP A 53 5.56 2.88 5.39
CA ASP A 53 4.76 3.91 4.73
C ASP A 53 3.87 3.32 3.64
N SER A 54 4.35 2.37 2.85
CA SER A 54 3.52 1.70 1.84
C SER A 54 2.33 0.97 2.49
N VAL A 55 2.55 0.29 3.62
CA VAL A 55 1.47 -0.34 4.40
C VAL A 55 0.51 0.69 5.00
N LYS A 56 1.00 1.83 5.48
CA LYS A 56 0.15 2.94 5.94
C LYS A 56 -0.67 3.57 4.81
N GLN A 57 -0.13 3.64 3.60
CA GLN A 57 -0.88 4.07 2.43
C GLN A 57 -1.98 3.06 2.09
N GLN A 58 -1.69 1.75 2.15
CA GLN A 58 -2.72 0.70 2.01
C GLN A 58 -3.82 0.82 3.07
N GLN A 59 -3.46 1.11 4.33
CA GLN A 59 -4.42 1.40 5.40
C GLN A 59 -5.34 2.58 5.05
N SER A 60 -4.77 3.66 4.53
CA SER A 60 -5.53 4.85 4.09
C SER A 60 -6.49 4.53 2.94
N LEU A 61 -6.03 3.75 1.94
CA LEU A 61 -6.87 3.30 0.82
C LEU A 61 -8.00 2.38 1.28
N SER A 62 -7.72 1.49 2.23
CA SER A 62 -8.72 0.61 2.84
C SER A 62 -9.81 1.41 3.56
N ASN A 63 -9.45 2.44 4.32
CA ASN A 63 -10.42 3.34 4.97
C ASN A 63 -11.29 4.06 3.94
N LYS A 64 -10.67 4.61 2.89
CA LYS A 64 -11.40 5.26 1.79
C LYS A 64 -12.35 4.29 1.10
N PHE A 65 -11.95 3.04 0.92
CA PHE A 65 -12.77 1.98 0.34
C PHE A 65 -14.00 1.67 1.21
N MET A 66 -13.82 1.50 2.52
CA MET A 66 -14.93 1.25 3.45
C MET A 66 -15.93 2.41 3.47
N ILE A 67 -15.45 3.65 3.57
CA ILE A 67 -16.32 4.85 3.63
C ILE A 67 -17.16 5.01 2.35
N LYS A 68 -16.56 4.73 1.19
CA LYS A 68 -17.24 4.82 -0.11
C LYS A 68 -18.16 3.63 -0.40
N HIS A 69 -18.16 2.61 0.45
CA HIS A 69 -18.95 1.41 0.21
C HIS A 69 -20.45 1.72 0.36
N PRO A 70 -21.33 1.16 -0.50
CA PRO A 70 -22.78 1.41 -0.44
C PRO A 70 -23.39 1.06 0.91
N PHE A 71 -22.82 0.08 1.63
CA PHE A 71 -23.23 -0.28 2.98
C PHE A 71 -23.14 0.89 3.97
N THR A 72 -22.09 1.71 3.89
CA THR A 72 -21.94 2.90 4.75
C THR A 72 -23.01 3.93 4.41
N GLY A 73 -23.29 4.14 3.13
CA GLY A 73 -24.39 5.01 2.68
C GLY A 73 -25.76 4.53 3.18
N PHE A 74 -25.99 3.22 3.17
CA PHE A 74 -27.22 2.61 3.69
C PHE A 74 -27.40 2.82 5.20
N ILE A 75 -26.34 2.68 6.00
CA ILE A 75 -26.39 2.98 7.44
C ILE A 75 -26.73 4.45 7.69
N LEU A 76 -26.08 5.37 6.96
CA LEU A 76 -26.35 6.80 7.10
C LEU A 76 -27.79 7.15 6.68
N LEU A 77 -28.30 6.51 5.63
CA LEU A 77 -29.68 6.66 5.20
C LEU A 77 -30.66 6.18 6.28
N ILE A 78 -30.44 4.99 6.86
CA ILE A 78 -31.27 4.47 7.95
C ILE A 78 -31.24 5.42 9.15
N ALA A 79 -30.07 5.90 9.56
CA ALA A 79 -29.95 6.85 10.66
C ALA A 79 -30.74 8.14 10.39
N THR A 80 -30.69 8.63 9.14
CA THR A 80 -31.48 9.79 8.69
C THR A 80 -32.98 9.52 8.77
N VAL A 81 -33.43 8.38 8.27
CA VAL A 81 -34.86 8.00 8.24
C VAL A 81 -35.40 7.80 9.65
N ILE A 82 -34.69 7.09 10.52
CA ILE A 82 -35.09 6.87 11.92
C ILE A 82 -35.26 8.21 12.64
N TYR A 83 -34.37 9.17 12.36
CA TYR A 83 -34.46 10.49 12.97
C TYR A 83 -35.62 11.34 12.42
N LEU A 84 -35.75 11.40 11.09
CA LEU A 84 -36.69 12.29 10.41
C LEU A 84 -38.13 11.76 10.41
N ALA A 85 -38.35 10.44 10.32
CA ALA A 85 -39.68 9.84 10.19
C ALA A 85 -40.68 10.31 11.27
N PRO A 86 -40.35 10.35 12.57
CA PRO A 86 -41.29 10.83 13.59
C PRO A 86 -41.39 12.36 13.70
N ARG A 87 -40.53 13.13 13.01
CA ARG A 87 -40.38 14.58 13.20
C ARG A 87 -40.79 15.42 11.99
N ILE A 88 -40.97 14.80 10.82
CA ILE A 88 -41.36 15.49 9.60
C ILE A 88 -42.83 15.91 9.65
N ILE A 89 -43.07 17.19 9.38
CA ILE A 89 -44.39 17.74 9.12
C ILE A 89 -44.60 17.75 7.62
N LEU A 90 -45.56 16.94 7.14
CA LEU A 90 -45.90 16.87 5.71
C LEU A 90 -46.75 18.08 5.31
N PRO A 91 -46.40 18.81 4.23
CA PRO A 91 -47.23 19.90 3.74
C PRO A 91 -48.55 19.35 3.19
N ARG A 92 -49.66 19.71 3.84
CA ARG A 92 -51.02 19.24 3.48
C ARG A 92 -51.66 20.03 2.34
N ASN A 93 -51.25 21.28 2.13
CA ASN A 93 -51.83 22.19 1.14
C ASN A 93 -50.82 22.48 0.02
N ILE A 94 -50.70 21.56 -0.93
CA ILE A 94 -49.77 21.69 -2.06
C ILE A 94 -50.37 22.66 -3.08
N LYS A 95 -49.95 23.93 -3.06
CA LYS A 95 -50.42 24.96 -4.01
C LYS A 95 -49.91 24.78 -5.45
N SER A 96 -48.95 23.88 -5.68
CA SER A 96 -48.31 23.66 -6.97
C SER A 96 -48.25 22.17 -7.25
N GLY A 97 -48.97 21.67 -8.26
CA GLY A 97 -49.01 20.23 -8.64
C GLY A 97 -47.69 19.63 -9.14
N SER A 98 -46.55 20.24 -8.82
CA SER A 98 -45.21 19.80 -9.21
C SER A 98 -44.47 19.16 -8.02
N ILE A 99 -43.81 18.03 -8.29
CA ILE A 99 -42.98 17.28 -7.33
C ILE A 99 -41.89 18.17 -6.73
N THR A 100 -41.32 19.07 -7.53
CA THR A 100 -40.27 20.00 -7.09
C THR A 100 -40.81 21.02 -6.07
N GLY A 101 -42.04 21.50 -6.27
CA GLY A 101 -42.70 22.42 -5.34
C GLY A 101 -43.03 21.74 -4.00
N PHE A 102 -43.43 20.48 -4.03
CA PHE A 102 -43.63 19.67 -2.82
C PHE A 102 -42.33 19.47 -2.04
N LEU A 103 -41.23 19.11 -2.70
CA LEU A 103 -39.92 18.94 -2.05
C LEU A 103 -39.41 20.24 -1.44
N TYR A 104 -39.57 21.36 -2.15
CA TYR A 104 -39.19 22.68 -1.63
C TYR A 104 -39.99 23.03 -0.37
N GLN A 105 -41.31 22.86 -0.40
CA GLN A 105 -42.17 23.12 0.77
C GLN A 105 -41.84 22.17 1.93
N LEU A 106 -41.58 20.89 1.65
CA LEU A 106 -41.19 19.91 2.67
C LEU A 106 -39.92 20.34 3.40
N VAL A 107 -38.88 20.78 2.65
CA VAL A 107 -37.63 21.28 3.23
C VAL A 107 -37.86 22.58 4.00
N HIS A 108 -38.63 23.52 3.43
CA HIS A 108 -38.88 24.82 4.05
C HIS A 108 -39.65 24.71 5.37
N PHE A 109 -40.70 23.88 5.43
CA PHE A 109 -41.47 23.66 6.67
C PHE A 109 -40.69 22.91 7.75
N ASN A 110 -39.66 22.15 7.36
CA ASN A 110 -38.89 21.31 8.27
C ASN A 110 -37.41 21.74 8.36
N VAL A 111 -37.08 23.00 8.07
CA VAL A 111 -35.68 23.44 7.91
C VAL A 111 -34.85 23.14 9.17
N TYR A 112 -35.44 23.31 10.36
CA TYR A 112 -34.81 22.99 11.63
C TYR A 112 -34.54 21.48 11.77
N ASN A 113 -35.53 20.65 11.47
CA ASN A 113 -35.42 19.18 11.52
C ASN A 113 -34.40 18.65 10.50
N PHE A 114 -34.31 19.24 9.31
CA PHE A 114 -33.28 18.91 8.33
C PHE A 114 -31.88 19.34 8.79
N GLY A 115 -31.75 20.52 9.41
CA GLY A 115 -30.49 20.98 10.00
C GLY A 115 -29.99 20.06 11.12
N THR A 116 -30.88 19.66 12.04
CA THR A 116 -30.53 18.72 13.12
C THR A 116 -30.29 17.30 12.59
N ALA A 117 -31.01 16.86 11.55
CA ALA A 117 -30.73 15.59 10.88
C ALA A 117 -29.33 15.58 10.26
N LEU A 118 -28.91 16.67 9.60
CA LEU A 118 -27.57 16.80 9.05
C LEU A 118 -26.49 16.70 10.15
N ALA A 119 -26.72 17.31 11.31
CA ALA A 119 -25.83 17.19 12.46
C ALA A 119 -25.71 15.74 12.96
N ILE A 120 -26.84 15.01 13.04
CA ILE A 120 -26.87 13.60 13.48
C ILE A 120 -26.22 12.67 12.46
N VAL A 121 -26.45 12.91 11.17
CA VAL A 121 -25.78 12.16 10.08
C VAL A 121 -24.28 12.40 10.13
N SER A 122 -23.85 13.64 10.38
CA SER A 122 -22.43 13.98 10.53
C SER A 122 -21.81 13.27 11.74
N LEU A 123 -22.49 13.26 12.89
CA LEU A 123 -22.04 12.56 14.10
C LEU A 123 -21.94 11.04 13.87
N THR A 124 -22.95 10.47 13.22
CA THR A 124 -22.98 9.04 12.86
C THR A 124 -21.84 8.71 11.89
N GLY A 125 -21.61 9.58 10.89
CA GLY A 125 -20.49 9.49 9.96
C GLY A 125 -19.13 9.51 10.66
N MET A 126 -18.93 10.42 11.63
CA MET A 126 -17.71 10.47 12.44
C MET A 126 -17.52 9.20 13.27
N CYS A 127 -18.59 8.66 13.85
CA CYS A 127 -18.54 7.41 14.60
C CYS A 127 -18.14 6.23 13.70
N LEU A 128 -18.79 6.09 12.53
CA LEU A 128 -18.44 5.05 11.54
C LEU A 128 -17.00 5.19 11.07
N PHE A 129 -16.55 6.41 10.75
CA PHE A 129 -15.17 6.68 10.35
C PHE A 129 -14.16 6.23 11.42
N THR A 130 -14.45 6.53 12.68
CA THR A 130 -13.60 6.15 13.82
C THR A 130 -13.55 4.63 13.98
N VAL A 131 -14.69 3.95 13.89
CA VAL A 131 -14.79 2.49 13.97
C VAL A 131 -14.00 1.84 12.82
N TYR A 132 -14.21 2.28 11.57
CA TYR A 132 -13.50 1.76 10.42
C TYR A 132 -11.99 1.99 10.53
N SER A 133 -11.57 3.17 10.98
CA SER A 133 -10.15 3.50 11.16
C SER A 133 -9.49 2.59 12.19
N ARG A 134 -10.14 2.31 13.32
CA ARG A 134 -9.62 1.38 14.35
C ARG A 134 -9.52 -0.06 13.86
N ILE A 135 -10.53 -0.53 13.12
CA ILE A 135 -10.51 -1.90 12.57
C ILE A 135 -9.39 -2.06 11.54
N SER A 136 -9.26 -1.08 10.65
CA SER A 136 -8.17 -1.04 9.68
C SER A 136 -6.81 -0.98 10.37
N GLU A 137 -6.67 -0.13 11.39
CA GLU A 137 -5.43 -0.05 12.18
C GLU A 137 -5.07 -1.40 12.81
N PHE A 138 -6.02 -2.09 13.43
CA PHE A 138 -5.78 -3.41 14.01
C PHE A 138 -5.29 -4.41 12.96
N PHE A 139 -5.94 -4.45 11.79
CA PHE A 139 -5.56 -5.32 10.68
C PHE A 139 -4.15 -5.03 10.14
N PHE A 140 -3.85 -3.76 9.85
CA PHE A 140 -2.56 -3.36 9.30
C PHE A 140 -1.44 -3.35 10.33
N LYS A 141 -1.75 -3.32 11.64
CA LYS A 141 -0.74 -3.43 12.71
C LYS A 141 0.00 -4.77 12.64
N THR A 142 -0.66 -5.87 12.29
CA THR A 142 0.00 -7.17 12.11
C THR A 142 0.98 -7.15 10.93
N LYS A 143 0.63 -6.48 9.83
CA LYS A 143 1.56 -6.32 8.69
C LYS A 143 2.75 -5.42 9.03
N LEU A 144 2.51 -4.36 9.79
CA LEU A 144 3.56 -3.48 10.27
C LEU A 144 4.49 -4.23 11.23
N SER A 145 3.95 -5.07 12.12
CA SER A 145 4.78 -5.90 12.98
C SER A 145 5.63 -6.87 12.16
N GLU A 146 5.08 -7.54 11.15
CA GLU A 146 5.88 -8.41 10.26
C GLU A 146 7.05 -7.70 9.56
N ILE A 147 6.93 -6.40 9.26
CA ILE A 147 8.01 -5.59 8.71
C ILE A 147 9.06 -5.28 9.78
N THR A 148 8.64 -4.98 11.01
CA THR A 148 9.57 -4.63 12.10
C THR A 148 10.20 -5.84 12.79
N ASP A 149 9.50 -6.97 12.78
CA ASP A 149 9.92 -8.22 13.37
C ASP A 149 11.14 -8.76 12.61
N ASN A 150 12.12 -9.29 13.34
CA ASN A 150 13.41 -9.74 12.79
C ASN A 150 14.08 -8.68 11.88
N SER A 151 13.89 -7.40 12.19
CA SER A 151 14.48 -6.29 11.43
C SER A 151 14.19 -6.34 9.92
N GLY A 152 12.99 -6.82 9.53
CA GLY A 152 12.54 -6.86 8.14
C GLY A 152 13.10 -7.99 7.29
N GLU A 153 13.76 -8.98 7.90
CA GLU A 153 14.33 -10.14 7.18
C GLU A 153 13.31 -10.86 6.28
N LYS A 154 12.05 -10.94 6.71
CA LYS A 154 10.97 -11.55 5.91
C LYS A 154 10.71 -10.81 4.59
N ILE A 155 10.90 -9.48 4.59
CA ILE A 155 10.57 -8.59 3.47
C ILE A 155 11.78 -8.34 2.57
N PHE A 156 12.96 -8.15 3.18
CA PHE A 156 14.20 -7.80 2.48
C PHE A 156 15.11 -9.01 2.22
N GLY A 157 14.81 -10.18 2.81
CA GLY A 157 15.67 -11.36 2.72
C GLY A 157 16.98 -11.23 3.51
N VAL A 158 17.17 -10.12 4.22
CA VAL A 158 18.35 -9.81 5.03
C VAL A 158 17.92 -9.03 6.27
N ASP A 159 18.57 -9.28 7.40
CA ASP A 159 18.40 -8.49 8.62
C ASP A 159 19.01 -7.10 8.43
N LEU A 160 18.15 -6.09 8.28
CA LEU A 160 18.58 -4.70 8.03
C LEU A 160 19.41 -4.12 9.18
N ARG A 161 19.25 -4.64 10.40
CA ARG A 161 20.04 -4.19 11.56
C ARG A 161 21.46 -4.70 11.47
N LYS A 162 21.66 -5.97 11.10
CA LYS A 162 23.00 -6.54 10.84
C LYS A 162 23.67 -5.87 9.66
N LEU A 163 22.90 -5.52 8.62
CA LEU A 163 23.41 -4.78 7.47
C LEU A 163 23.84 -3.36 7.86
N ALA A 164 23.06 -2.66 8.69
CA ALA A 164 23.40 -1.34 9.19
C ALA A 164 24.68 -1.33 10.04
N THR A 165 24.93 -2.39 10.81
CA THR A 165 26.15 -2.56 11.61
C THR A 165 27.34 -3.12 10.81
N LYS A 166 27.26 -3.19 9.47
CA LYS A 166 28.32 -3.73 8.60
C LYS A 166 28.74 -5.16 8.96
N ASP A 167 27.80 -6.02 9.36
CA ASP A 167 28.12 -7.43 9.55
C ASP A 167 28.55 -8.08 8.22
N LYS A 168 29.67 -8.83 8.24
CA LYS A 168 30.27 -9.39 7.02
C LYS A 168 29.34 -10.36 6.28
N LYS A 169 28.50 -11.11 7.01
CA LYS A 169 27.56 -12.04 6.38
C LYS A 169 26.39 -11.31 5.73
N ALA A 170 25.91 -10.24 6.38
CA ALA A 170 24.84 -9.40 5.82
C ALA A 170 25.33 -8.61 4.59
N LEU A 171 26.54 -8.04 4.62
CA LEU A 171 27.11 -7.28 3.50
C LEU A 171 27.30 -8.11 2.23
N SER A 172 27.77 -9.36 2.38
CA SER A 172 28.01 -10.27 1.26
C SER A 172 26.75 -10.99 0.76
N SER A 173 25.59 -10.71 1.36
CA SER A 173 24.35 -11.36 0.95
C SER A 173 23.89 -10.84 -0.43
N LYS A 174 23.67 -11.78 -1.35
CA LYS A 174 23.04 -11.50 -2.65
C LYS A 174 21.64 -10.90 -2.52
N GLN A 175 20.99 -11.05 -1.37
CA GLN A 175 19.66 -10.48 -1.12
C GLN A 175 19.67 -8.95 -1.06
N ASN A 176 20.81 -8.33 -0.76
CA ASN A 176 20.95 -6.86 -0.80
C ASN A 176 20.69 -6.31 -2.22
N ASP A 177 21.03 -7.10 -3.24
CA ASP A 177 20.83 -6.74 -4.63
C ASP A 177 19.37 -6.89 -5.09
N ASN A 178 18.54 -7.55 -4.27
CA ASN A 178 17.13 -7.78 -4.55
C ASN A 178 16.23 -6.66 -3.98
N THR A 179 16.84 -5.65 -3.35
CA THR A 179 16.16 -4.44 -2.91
C THR A 179 16.68 -3.23 -3.68
N TYR A 180 15.77 -2.43 -4.21
CA TYR A 180 16.08 -1.22 -4.97
C TYR A 180 15.35 -0.01 -4.42
N ILE A 181 16.08 1.07 -4.24
CA ILE A 181 15.64 2.32 -3.62
C ILE A 181 15.87 3.43 -4.63
N ILE A 182 14.84 4.23 -4.88
CA ILE A 182 14.96 5.45 -5.69
C ILE A 182 15.12 6.64 -4.76
N ILE A 183 16.15 7.42 -5.01
CA ILE A 183 16.55 8.61 -4.26
C ILE A 183 16.33 9.83 -5.14
N TYR A 184 15.72 10.86 -4.57
CA TYR A 184 15.54 12.17 -5.20
C TYR A 184 15.95 13.27 -4.23
N ARG A 185 16.85 14.16 -4.66
CA ARG A 185 17.44 15.20 -3.78
C ARG A 185 17.99 14.60 -2.48
N GLU A 186 18.78 13.53 -2.61
CA GLU A 186 19.35 12.75 -1.49
C GLU A 186 18.33 12.13 -0.51
N ALA A 187 17.03 12.25 -0.79
CA ALA A 187 15.97 11.65 0.02
C ALA A 187 15.43 10.37 -0.65
N PRO A 188 15.35 9.23 0.08
CA PRO A 188 14.69 8.03 -0.40
C PRO A 188 13.18 8.26 -0.59
N ILE A 189 12.69 8.09 -1.82
CA ILE A 189 11.29 8.38 -2.18
C ILE A 189 10.49 7.14 -2.58
N ALA A 190 11.15 6.06 -2.99
CA ALA A 190 10.49 4.84 -3.39
C ALA A 190 11.38 3.62 -3.17
N LEU A 191 10.75 2.45 -3.06
CA LEU A 191 11.37 1.19 -2.70
C LEU A 191 10.65 0.04 -3.42
N ILE A 192 11.42 -0.94 -3.86
CA ILE A 192 10.93 -2.28 -4.20
C ILE A 192 11.89 -3.33 -3.64
N SER A 193 11.33 -4.42 -3.11
CA SER A 193 12.08 -5.61 -2.71
C SER A 193 11.43 -6.82 -3.33
N ILE A 194 12.25 -7.70 -3.89
CA ILE A 194 11.81 -8.97 -4.46
C ILE A 194 12.49 -10.13 -3.73
N LYS A 195 11.83 -11.27 -3.69
CA LYS A 195 12.35 -12.49 -3.08
C LYS A 195 12.02 -13.68 -3.97
N GLU A 196 12.98 -14.58 -4.12
CA GLU A 196 12.71 -15.89 -4.71
C GLU A 196 11.67 -16.64 -3.88
N ASN A 197 10.73 -17.29 -4.56
CA ASN A 197 9.78 -18.16 -3.92
C ASN A 197 10.32 -19.59 -3.99
N ASP A 198 11.04 -20.01 -2.96
CA ASP A 198 11.67 -21.34 -2.87
C ASP A 198 10.65 -22.49 -2.97
N THR A 199 9.38 -22.24 -2.66
CA THR A 199 8.32 -23.26 -2.70
C THR A 199 7.73 -23.47 -4.09
N LEU A 200 7.73 -22.44 -4.92
CA LEU A 200 7.17 -22.48 -6.28
C LEU A 200 8.23 -22.54 -7.37
N SER A 201 9.47 -22.18 -7.03
CA SER A 201 10.60 -22.27 -7.96
C SER A 201 11.06 -23.72 -8.06
N SER A 202 11.34 -24.14 -9.29
CA SER A 202 11.93 -25.43 -9.62
C SER A 202 13.13 -25.20 -10.54
N LYS A 203 13.94 -26.23 -10.79
CA LYS A 203 15.06 -26.12 -11.74
C LYS A 203 14.61 -25.67 -13.15
N GLU A 204 13.36 -25.93 -13.52
CA GLU A 204 12.78 -25.61 -14.82
C GLU A 204 12.15 -24.22 -14.88
N ALA A 205 11.70 -23.70 -13.73
CA ALA A 205 10.99 -22.44 -13.67
C ALA A 205 11.33 -21.63 -12.41
N LEU A 206 11.77 -20.39 -12.59
CA LEU A 206 11.99 -19.44 -11.51
C LEU A 206 10.69 -18.69 -11.18
N VAL A 207 10.32 -18.64 -9.91
CA VAL A 207 9.20 -17.83 -9.42
C VAL A 207 9.71 -16.80 -8.41
N VAL A 208 9.59 -15.53 -8.74
CA VAL A 208 9.97 -14.40 -7.88
C VAL A 208 8.71 -13.68 -7.41
N SER A 209 8.69 -13.30 -6.14
CA SER A 209 7.59 -12.53 -5.54
C SER A 209 8.08 -11.14 -5.13
N ILE A 210 7.31 -10.11 -5.46
CA ILE A 210 7.51 -8.75 -4.94
C ILE A 210 7.05 -8.74 -3.48
N SER A 211 8.01 -8.67 -2.56
CA SER A 211 7.76 -8.69 -1.11
C SER A 211 7.19 -7.36 -0.61
N THR A 212 7.74 -6.25 -1.13
CA THR A 212 7.21 -4.90 -0.88
C THR A 212 7.48 -4.02 -2.08
N VAL A 213 6.54 -3.13 -2.37
CA VAL A 213 6.73 -2.05 -3.33
C VAL A 213 5.99 -0.82 -2.80
N GLY A 214 6.62 0.34 -2.90
CA GLY A 214 6.07 1.55 -2.33
C GLY A 214 6.74 2.79 -2.90
N CYS A 215 5.95 3.85 -3.00
CA CYS A 215 6.42 5.16 -3.38
C CYS A 215 5.73 6.19 -2.46
N ARG A 216 6.41 7.28 -2.10
CA ARG A 216 5.75 8.37 -1.36
C ARG A 216 4.59 8.91 -2.18
N LYS A 217 3.48 9.23 -1.51
CA LYS A 217 2.20 9.60 -2.13
C LYS A 217 2.30 10.70 -3.19
N VAL A 218 3.18 11.67 -2.99
CA VAL A 218 3.41 12.81 -3.90
C VAL A 218 4.00 12.38 -5.26
N TYR A 219 4.66 11.22 -5.32
CA TYR A 219 5.32 10.69 -6.51
C TYR A 219 4.56 9.53 -7.18
N ILE A 220 3.37 9.15 -6.69
CA ILE A 220 2.58 8.05 -7.30
C ILE A 220 2.29 8.32 -8.79
N LYS A 221 2.13 9.58 -9.18
CA LYS A 221 1.80 9.98 -10.56
C LYS A 221 3.03 10.21 -11.45
N SER A 222 4.25 10.11 -10.93
CA SER A 222 5.47 10.47 -11.68
C SER A 222 6.09 9.32 -12.47
N GLY A 223 5.41 8.19 -12.62
CA GLY A 223 5.94 7.02 -13.34
C GLY A 223 6.93 6.16 -12.54
N ILE A 224 7.25 6.54 -11.31
CA ILE A 224 8.26 5.82 -10.50
C ILE A 224 7.84 4.38 -10.20
N MET A 225 6.55 4.13 -10.02
CA MET A 225 6.05 2.78 -9.76
C MET A 225 6.25 1.87 -10.97
N GLU A 226 6.04 2.40 -12.18
CA GLU A 226 6.35 1.74 -13.44
C GLU A 226 7.81 1.34 -13.54
N ASP A 227 8.72 2.26 -13.20
CA ASP A 227 10.17 2.03 -13.25
C ASP A 227 10.61 0.96 -12.23
N LEU A 228 10.00 0.96 -11.04
CA LEU A 228 10.25 -0.07 -10.03
C LEU A 228 9.82 -1.47 -10.53
N LEU A 229 8.68 -1.57 -11.20
CA LEU A 229 8.22 -2.83 -11.77
C LEU A 229 9.13 -3.31 -12.91
N ASP A 230 9.58 -2.40 -13.78
CA ASP A 230 10.56 -2.73 -14.84
C ASP A 230 11.88 -3.23 -14.24
N TRP A 231 12.36 -2.55 -13.19
CA TRP A 231 13.52 -3.00 -12.45
C TRP A 231 13.33 -4.41 -11.88
N ALA A 232 12.16 -4.72 -11.30
CA ALA A 232 11.88 -6.06 -10.77
C ALA A 232 11.91 -7.13 -11.87
N MET A 233 11.33 -6.85 -13.05
CA MET A 233 11.39 -7.76 -14.20
C MET A 233 12.83 -8.02 -14.66
N LEU A 234 13.65 -6.97 -14.75
CA LEU A 234 15.06 -7.08 -15.10
C LEU A 234 15.86 -7.85 -14.03
N ARG A 235 15.60 -7.60 -12.74
CA ARG A 235 16.28 -8.30 -11.65
C ARG A 235 15.89 -9.78 -11.60
N THR A 236 14.63 -10.12 -11.85
CA THR A 236 14.20 -11.53 -12.01
C THR A 236 15.00 -12.25 -13.10
N LYS A 237 15.24 -11.59 -14.24
CA LYS A 237 16.09 -12.14 -15.31
C LYS A 237 17.53 -12.36 -14.84
N THR A 238 18.08 -11.44 -14.05
CA THR A 238 19.43 -11.61 -13.49
C THR A 238 19.49 -12.77 -12.50
N ILE A 239 18.50 -12.91 -11.61
CA ILE A 239 18.39 -14.05 -10.70
C ILE A 239 18.32 -15.38 -11.46
N ASN A 240 17.55 -15.43 -12.57
CA ASN A 240 17.46 -16.61 -13.42
C ASN A 240 18.81 -17.07 -13.96
N LYS A 241 19.61 -16.11 -14.44
CA LYS A 241 20.97 -16.35 -14.94
C LYS A 241 21.93 -16.78 -13.84
N GLU A 242 21.85 -16.15 -12.67
CA GLU A 242 22.72 -16.47 -11.54
C GLU A 242 22.44 -17.87 -10.95
N GLY A 243 21.19 -18.31 -10.95
CA GLY A 243 20.77 -19.59 -10.38
C GLY A 243 20.67 -20.75 -11.38
N ASN A 244 20.97 -20.52 -12.66
CA ASN A 244 20.87 -21.51 -13.74
C ASN A 244 19.50 -22.20 -13.81
N TYR A 245 18.43 -21.42 -13.66
CA TYR A 245 17.06 -21.91 -13.85
C TYR A 245 16.74 -22.07 -15.34
N GLY A 246 15.69 -22.84 -15.64
CA GLY A 246 15.19 -23.03 -17.00
C GLY A 246 14.65 -21.76 -17.67
N GLN A 247 13.91 -21.94 -18.76
CA GLN A 247 13.49 -20.84 -19.63
C GLN A 247 12.26 -20.07 -19.14
N SER A 248 11.53 -20.61 -18.17
CA SER A 248 10.29 -20.02 -17.65
C SER A 248 10.55 -19.20 -16.39
N MET A 249 10.19 -17.92 -16.41
CA MET A 249 10.24 -17.04 -15.25
C MET A 249 8.87 -16.45 -14.96
N LYS A 250 8.49 -16.37 -13.68
CA LYS A 250 7.27 -15.70 -13.23
C LYS A 250 7.59 -14.67 -12.16
N LEU A 251 7.05 -13.47 -12.31
CA LEU A 251 7.08 -12.42 -11.31
C LEU A 251 5.67 -12.22 -10.75
N LEU A 252 5.51 -12.36 -9.44
CA LEU A 252 4.24 -12.30 -8.73
C LEU A 252 4.19 -11.12 -7.77
N ILE A 253 3.02 -10.49 -7.65
CA ILE A 253 2.74 -9.43 -6.67
C ILE A 253 1.35 -9.60 -6.09
N SER A 254 1.25 -9.49 -4.76
CA SER A 254 -0.04 -9.48 -4.07
C SER A 254 -0.52 -8.05 -3.87
N VAL A 255 -1.73 -7.74 -4.33
CA VAL A 255 -2.38 -6.43 -4.18
C VAL A 255 -3.79 -6.60 -3.67
N TYR A 256 -4.34 -5.59 -3.00
CA TYR A 256 -5.74 -5.58 -2.60
C TYR A 256 -6.64 -5.05 -3.71
N SER A 257 -7.89 -5.51 -3.73
CA SER A 257 -8.90 -5.09 -4.71
C SER A 257 -9.15 -3.57 -4.72
N PHE A 258 -8.90 -2.89 -3.59
CA PHE A 258 -9.03 -1.44 -3.44
C PHE A 258 -7.82 -0.63 -3.92
N GLU A 259 -6.68 -1.27 -4.23
CA GLU A 259 -5.47 -0.62 -4.76
C GLU A 259 -5.59 -0.36 -6.27
N THR A 260 -6.59 0.43 -6.65
CA THR A 260 -6.95 0.68 -8.06
C THR A 260 -5.79 1.23 -8.90
N ASP A 261 -5.03 2.21 -8.38
CA ASP A 261 -3.90 2.83 -9.09
C ASP A 261 -2.81 1.79 -9.42
N LEU A 262 -2.39 0.98 -8.44
CA LEU A 262 -1.40 -0.07 -8.64
C LEU A 262 -1.90 -1.13 -9.63
N LYS A 263 -3.18 -1.51 -9.56
CA LYS A 263 -3.79 -2.44 -10.52
C LYS A 263 -3.78 -1.90 -11.96
N HIS A 264 -4.02 -0.60 -12.15
CA HIS A 264 -3.92 0.03 -13.47
C HIS A 264 -2.48 0.00 -13.99
N ILE A 265 -1.51 0.27 -13.13
CA ILE A 265 -0.08 0.22 -13.47
C ILE A 265 0.32 -1.23 -13.83
N LEU A 266 -0.08 -2.21 -13.03
CA LEU A 266 0.18 -3.64 -13.28
C LEU A 266 -0.38 -4.07 -14.64
N LYS A 267 -1.63 -3.73 -14.96
CA LYS A 267 -2.22 -4.00 -16.27
C LYS A 267 -1.43 -3.37 -17.41
N ARG A 268 -1.01 -2.10 -17.27
CA ARG A 268 -0.18 -1.41 -18.28
C ARG A 268 1.18 -2.08 -18.47
N LYS A 269 1.73 -2.67 -17.41
CA LYS A 269 2.99 -3.43 -17.44
C LYS A 269 2.82 -4.89 -17.85
N GLY A 270 1.63 -5.31 -18.29
CA GLY A 270 1.38 -6.66 -18.80
C GLY A 270 1.14 -7.72 -17.72
N PHE A 271 0.98 -7.33 -16.46
CA PHE A 271 0.58 -8.28 -15.42
C PHE A 271 -0.88 -8.69 -15.61
N THR A 272 -1.15 -9.96 -15.37
CA THR A 272 -2.47 -10.57 -15.42
C THR A 272 -2.90 -11.00 -14.02
N LEU A 273 -4.20 -11.01 -13.78
CA LEU A 273 -4.75 -11.55 -12.53
C LEU A 273 -4.63 -13.07 -12.55
N VAL A 274 -3.84 -13.63 -11.65
CA VAL A 274 -3.63 -15.08 -11.50
C VAL A 274 -4.68 -15.67 -10.56
N GLN A 275 -4.90 -15.02 -9.42
CA GLN A 275 -5.83 -15.50 -8.40
C GLN A 275 -6.48 -14.33 -7.66
N SER A 276 -7.74 -14.49 -7.24
CA SER A 276 -8.43 -13.52 -6.40
C SER A 276 -9.10 -14.26 -5.26
N THR A 277 -8.59 -14.07 -4.04
CA THR A 277 -9.10 -14.73 -2.83
C THR A 277 -9.74 -13.70 -1.91
N LYS A 278 -10.83 -14.05 -1.23
CA LYS A 278 -11.39 -13.19 -0.17
C LYS A 278 -10.31 -12.97 0.90
N SER A 279 -10.21 -11.75 1.43
CA SER A 279 -9.25 -11.48 2.50
C SER A 279 -9.68 -12.18 3.78
N VAL A 280 -9.25 -13.43 3.99
CA VAL A 280 -9.59 -14.25 5.17
C VAL A 280 -9.07 -13.61 6.45
N GLU A 281 -8.02 -12.81 6.33
CA GLU A 281 -7.32 -12.14 7.42
C GLU A 281 -8.19 -11.07 8.14
N SER A 282 -9.31 -10.61 7.55
CA SER A 282 -10.26 -9.71 8.21
C SER A 282 -11.71 -10.02 7.80
N ARG A 283 -12.50 -10.51 8.77
CA ARG A 283 -13.94 -10.81 8.58
C ARG A 283 -14.73 -9.60 8.09
N LEU A 284 -14.39 -8.41 8.55
CA LEU A 284 -15.10 -7.18 8.19
C LEU A 284 -14.70 -6.70 6.80
N LEU A 285 -13.39 -6.56 6.54
CA LEU A 285 -12.90 -6.11 5.23
C LEU A 285 -13.24 -7.10 4.12
N GLY A 286 -12.96 -8.39 4.30
CA GLY A 286 -13.20 -9.42 3.30
C GLY A 286 -14.64 -9.92 3.22
N GLY A 287 -15.39 -9.82 4.32
CA GLY A 287 -16.80 -10.25 4.38
C GLY A 287 -17.76 -9.13 4.01
N LEU A 288 -17.89 -8.13 4.90
CA LEU A 288 -18.91 -7.09 4.79
C LEU A 288 -18.64 -6.09 3.65
N PHE A 289 -17.36 -5.74 3.43
CA PHE A 289 -16.93 -4.80 2.40
C PHE A 289 -16.41 -5.50 1.13
N GLY A 290 -16.32 -6.83 1.13
CA GLY A 290 -15.94 -7.61 -0.04
C GLY A 290 -14.50 -7.39 -0.56
N ALA A 291 -13.59 -6.88 0.27
CA ALA A 291 -12.19 -6.69 -0.11
C ALA A 291 -11.51 -8.04 -0.43
N ARG A 292 -10.81 -8.10 -1.56
CA ARG A 292 -10.12 -9.30 -2.02
C ARG A 292 -8.61 -9.07 -2.06
N LYS A 293 -7.86 -10.13 -1.76
CA LYS A 293 -6.42 -10.20 -2.00
C LYS A 293 -6.23 -10.84 -3.37
N GLU A 294 -5.67 -10.07 -4.29
CA GLU A 294 -5.46 -10.42 -5.69
C GLU A 294 -3.98 -10.70 -5.91
N LEU A 295 -3.68 -11.87 -6.48
CA LEU A 295 -2.35 -12.22 -6.95
C LEU A 295 -2.25 -11.89 -8.43
N TRP A 296 -1.36 -10.96 -8.76
CA TRP A 296 -1.06 -10.56 -10.12
C TRP A 296 0.29 -11.14 -10.53
N GLY A 297 0.40 -11.57 -11.77
CA GLY A 297 1.59 -12.23 -12.27
C GLY A 297 1.87 -11.90 -13.73
N ILE A 298 3.15 -11.94 -14.07
CA ILE A 298 3.64 -11.86 -15.44
C ILE A 298 4.62 -13.01 -15.66
N GLN A 299 4.48 -13.68 -16.80
CA GLN A 299 5.34 -14.79 -17.20
C GLN A 299 6.21 -14.34 -18.38
N PHE A 300 7.49 -14.64 -18.28
CA PHE A 300 8.47 -14.38 -19.33
C PHE A 300 9.06 -15.71 -19.78
N HIS A 301 9.23 -15.87 -21.09
CA HIS A 301 10.02 -16.94 -21.68
C HIS A 301 11.28 -16.30 -22.27
N PHE A 302 12.44 -16.92 -22.03
CA PHE A 302 13.69 -16.45 -22.61
C PHE A 302 14.31 -17.56 -23.44
N GLU A 303 14.54 -17.28 -24.72
CA GLU A 303 15.42 -18.10 -25.54
C GLU A 303 16.86 -17.81 -25.11
N PRO A 304 17.64 -18.82 -24.70
CA PRO A 304 19.06 -18.61 -24.43
C PRO A 304 19.70 -18.08 -25.72
N ALA A 305 20.49 -17.01 -25.59
CA ALA A 305 21.26 -16.49 -26.72
C ALA A 305 22.08 -17.65 -27.30
N LYS A 306 21.88 -17.94 -28.60
CA LYS A 306 22.70 -18.93 -29.31
C LYS A 306 24.16 -18.56 -29.07
N GLN A 307 24.91 -19.48 -28.46
CA GLN A 307 26.35 -19.38 -28.42
C GLN A 307 26.82 -19.57 -29.86
N GLU A 308 27.26 -18.48 -30.49
CA GLU A 308 28.09 -18.52 -31.70
C GLU A 308 29.54 -18.83 -31.32
#